data_AF-A0AAZ1Y586-F1
#
_entry.id   AF-A0AAZ1Y586-F1
#
_cell.length_a   1.000
_cell.length_b   1.000
_cell.length_c   1.000
_cell.angle_alpha   90.00
_cell.angle_beta   90.00
_cell.angle_gamma   90.00
#
_symmetry.space_group_name_H-M   'P 1'
#
loop_
_entity.id
_entity.type
_entity.pdbx_description
1 polymer ?
#
loop_
_entity_poly.entity_id
_entity_poly.type
_entity_poly.pdbx_seq_one_letter_code
_entity_poly.pdbx_strand_id
1 'polypeptide(L)'
;MISRIFIACLFLGMYSTGSSLSCKWIVKHPGNTKSQFSLYNKIALDFLDMMITNTTKDAEIEHNVAFPNRLYRQTSKATAEDKLAFTVQILKELLALFEEDHSSASWEENTVENFLNIVDKQTEELRSCIGSHSNTTQKGQQLSFRREKYFKRLLNKILKKNGYSAEAWEKIRNITQAHLRQCEFLISLRTAH
;
A
#
# COMPACT_ATOMS: atom_id res chain seq x y z
N MET A 1 -37.93 -34.55 -38.57
CA MET A 1 -37.29 -34.59 -37.24
C MET A 1 -36.03 -33.75 -37.30
N ILE A 2 -36.09 -32.52 -36.79
CA ILE A 2 -34.99 -31.56 -36.80
C ILE A 2 -34.08 -31.89 -35.61
N SER A 3 -32.94 -32.51 -35.88
CA SER A 3 -31.93 -32.79 -34.86
C SER A 3 -31.15 -31.50 -34.57
N ARG A 4 -31.33 -30.98 -33.36
CA ARG A 4 -30.67 -29.78 -32.86
C ARG A 4 -29.21 -30.11 -32.54
N ILE A 5 -28.28 -29.60 -33.35
CA ILE A 5 -26.85 -29.61 -33.04
C ILE A 5 -26.63 -28.62 -31.89
N PHE A 6 -26.49 -29.14 -30.68
CA PHE A 6 -26.07 -28.36 -29.51
C PHE A 6 -24.57 -28.07 -29.64
N ILE A 7 -24.23 -26.83 -29.99
CA ILE A 7 -22.87 -26.30 -29.94
C ILE A 7 -22.54 -26.09 -28.46
N ALA A 8 -21.84 -27.05 -27.86
CA ALA A 8 -21.23 -26.87 -26.55
C ALA A 8 -19.94 -26.05 -26.74
N CYS A 9 -20.05 -24.73 -26.61
CA CYS A 9 -18.89 -23.85 -26.51
C CYS A 9 -18.07 -24.21 -25.27
N LEU A 10 -16.97 -24.93 -25.46
CA LEU A 10 -15.88 -25.02 -24.49
C LEU A 10 -15.23 -23.64 -24.36
N PHE A 11 -15.83 -22.77 -23.55
CA PHE A 11 -15.14 -21.60 -23.01
C PHE A 11 -14.11 -22.09 -21.99
N LEU A 12 -12.96 -22.55 -22.47
CA LEU A 12 -11.73 -22.55 -21.68
C LEU A 12 -11.27 -21.10 -21.52
N GLY A 13 -11.99 -20.37 -20.68
CA GLY A 13 -11.48 -19.15 -20.08
C GLY A 13 -10.28 -19.56 -19.23
N MET A 14 -9.08 -19.33 -19.73
CA MET A 14 -7.85 -19.33 -18.95
C MET A 14 -7.99 -18.22 -17.90
N TYR A 15 -8.63 -18.52 -16.78
CA TYR A 15 -8.43 -17.75 -15.57
C TYR A 15 -6.98 -18.00 -15.18
N SER A 16 -6.10 -17.05 -15.49
CA SER A 16 -4.78 -17.05 -14.88
C SER A 16 -5.00 -16.90 -13.38
N THR A 17 -4.96 -18.00 -12.66
CA THR A 17 -4.82 -17.98 -11.21
C THR A 17 -3.52 -17.24 -10.93
N GLY A 18 -3.64 -15.99 -10.45
CA GLY A 18 -2.51 -15.15 -10.08
C GLY A 18 -1.76 -15.83 -8.94
N SER A 19 -0.83 -16.73 -9.28
CA SER A 19 0.06 -17.31 -8.30
C SER A 19 1.07 -16.25 -7.95
N SER A 20 1.07 -15.91 -6.67
CA SER A 20 1.91 -14.87 -6.15
C SER A 20 3.42 -15.23 -6.32
N LEU A 21 3.77 -16.51 -6.44
CA LEU A 21 5.14 -17.00 -6.74
C LEU A 21 5.64 -16.61 -8.14
N SER A 22 4.74 -16.39 -9.10
CA SER A 22 5.06 -15.98 -10.48
C SER A 22 4.89 -14.48 -10.73
N CYS A 23 4.65 -13.69 -9.67
CA CYS A 23 4.42 -12.25 -9.80
C CYS A 23 5.69 -11.52 -10.24
N LYS A 24 5.72 -11.07 -11.49
CA LYS A 24 6.85 -10.33 -12.09
C LYS A 24 7.19 -9.03 -11.34
N TRP A 25 6.22 -8.47 -10.61
CA TRP A 25 6.40 -7.21 -9.89
C TRP A 25 7.25 -7.32 -8.63
N ILE A 26 7.22 -8.48 -7.97
CA ILE A 26 7.93 -8.71 -6.71
C ILE A 26 9.14 -9.62 -6.88
N VAL A 27 9.22 -10.37 -7.97
CA VAL A 27 10.40 -11.14 -8.36
C VAL A 27 11.43 -10.24 -9.03
N LYS A 28 12.71 -10.46 -8.75
CA LYS A 28 13.81 -9.79 -9.47
C LYS A 28 14.00 -10.44 -10.83
N HIS A 29 14.01 -9.64 -11.90
CA HIS A 29 14.37 -10.15 -13.22
C HIS A 29 15.88 -10.43 -13.30
N PRO A 30 16.31 -11.44 -14.08
CA PRO A 30 17.73 -11.68 -14.34
C PRO A 30 18.40 -10.41 -14.87
N GLY A 31 19.52 -10.01 -14.25
CA GLY A 31 20.24 -8.77 -14.57
C GLY A 31 19.80 -7.54 -13.77
N ASN A 32 18.69 -7.60 -13.03
CA ASN A 32 18.22 -6.49 -12.20
C ASN A 32 18.60 -6.67 -10.72
N THR A 33 19.00 -5.57 -10.07
CA THR A 33 19.32 -5.56 -8.63
C THR A 33 18.07 -5.47 -7.75
N LYS A 34 16.97 -4.96 -8.30
CA LYS A 34 15.68 -4.69 -7.62
C LYS A 34 14.51 -5.30 -8.38
N SER A 35 13.45 -5.65 -7.64
CA SER A 35 12.13 -5.94 -8.22
C SER A 35 11.46 -4.64 -8.69
N GLN A 36 10.42 -4.74 -9.51
CA GLN A 36 9.65 -3.56 -9.93
C GLN A 36 9.04 -2.85 -8.72
N PHE A 37 8.48 -3.61 -7.76
CA PHE A 37 7.96 -3.02 -6.53
C PHE A 37 9.02 -2.22 -5.78
N SER A 38 10.23 -2.76 -5.62
CA SER A 38 11.34 -2.10 -4.92
C SER A 38 11.81 -0.83 -5.65
N LEU A 39 11.79 -0.84 -6.99
CA LEU A 39 12.09 0.33 -7.80
C LEU A 39 11.04 1.43 -7.59
N TYR A 40 9.76 1.10 -7.77
CA TYR A 40 8.67 2.06 -7.61
C TYR A 40 8.55 2.56 -6.16
N ASN A 41 8.81 1.70 -5.17
CA ASN A 41 8.83 2.11 -3.77
C ASN A 41 9.95 3.11 -3.48
N LYS A 42 11.11 2.96 -4.14
CA LYS A 42 12.16 3.98 -4.08
C LYS A 42 11.69 5.30 -4.69
N ILE A 43 11.08 5.26 -5.87
CA ILE A 43 10.57 6.48 -6.54
C ILE A 43 9.53 7.19 -5.66
N ALA A 44 8.61 6.45 -5.04
CA ALA A 44 7.62 7.00 -4.11
C ALA A 44 8.29 7.67 -2.89
N LEU A 45 9.34 7.06 -2.33
CA LEU A 45 10.11 7.64 -1.24
C LEU A 45 10.85 8.92 -1.69
N ASP A 46 11.42 8.93 -2.89
CA ASP A 46 12.12 10.09 -3.45
C ASP A 46 11.14 11.27 -3.61
N PHE A 47 9.89 11.04 -4.06
CA PHE A 47 8.86 12.09 -4.10
C PHE A 47 8.46 12.59 -2.70
N LEU A 48 8.32 11.70 -1.71
CA LEU A 48 8.06 12.13 -0.32
C LEU A 48 9.22 12.95 0.26
N ASP A 49 10.46 12.71 -0.16
CA ASP A 49 11.61 13.50 0.27
C ASP A 49 11.65 14.86 -0.45
N MET A 50 11.14 14.97 -1.69
CA MET A 50 10.96 16.25 -2.38
C MET A 50 9.86 17.11 -1.74
N MET A 51 8.86 16.50 -1.09
CA MET A 51 7.80 17.20 -0.34
C MET A 51 8.27 17.78 1.00
N ILE A 52 9.55 17.67 1.39
CA ILE A 52 10.00 18.20 2.68
C ILE A 52 9.86 19.72 2.72
N THR A 53 9.11 20.24 3.69
CA THR A 53 9.04 21.67 3.98
C THR A 53 9.98 22.09 5.11
N ASN A 54 10.44 23.34 5.07
CA ASN A 54 11.23 23.97 6.15
C ASN A 54 10.37 24.43 7.34
N THR A 55 9.14 23.93 7.47
CA THR A 55 8.26 24.26 8.60
C THR A 55 9.02 23.94 9.88
N THR A 56 9.35 25.02 10.61
CA THR A 56 10.24 25.02 11.75
C THR A 56 9.78 23.99 12.78
N LYS A 57 10.77 23.23 13.27
CA LYS A 57 10.68 22.43 14.49
C LYS A 57 9.93 23.24 15.56
N ASP A 58 9.02 22.60 16.28
CA ASP A 58 8.44 23.04 17.58
C ASP A 58 6.95 23.42 17.64
N ALA A 59 6.13 23.09 16.63
CA ALA A 59 4.71 22.85 16.93
C ALA A 59 4.57 21.42 17.45
N GLU A 60 4.45 21.25 18.77
CA GLU A 60 4.16 19.96 19.39
C GLU A 60 2.76 19.47 18.97
N ILE A 61 2.66 18.86 17.79
CA ILE A 61 1.49 18.06 17.47
C ILE A 61 1.47 16.88 18.42
N GLU A 62 0.44 16.84 19.26
CA GLU A 62 0.22 15.80 20.26
C GLU A 62 0.29 14.40 19.60
N HIS A 63 1.40 13.70 19.84
CA HIS A 63 1.77 12.46 19.16
C HIS A 63 0.97 11.25 19.67
N ASN A 64 -0.32 11.19 19.35
CA ASN A 64 -1.23 10.23 19.97
C ASN A 64 -1.52 8.97 19.13
N VAL A 65 -0.80 8.75 18.03
CA VAL A 65 -0.97 7.55 17.20
C VAL A 65 0.38 6.84 17.02
N ALA A 66 0.60 5.81 17.83
CA ALA A 66 1.77 4.94 17.70
C ALA A 66 1.74 4.18 16.37
N PHE A 67 2.90 4.08 15.71
CA PHE A 67 3.06 3.30 14.49
C PHE A 67 2.70 1.81 14.74
N PRO A 68 2.02 1.12 13.81
CA PRO A 68 1.39 -0.16 14.09
C PRO A 68 2.37 -1.33 13.95
N ASN A 69 3.51 -1.28 14.64
CA ASN A 69 4.56 -2.30 14.60
C ASN A 69 4.04 -3.72 14.84
N ARG A 70 3.04 -3.87 15.72
CA ARG A 70 2.42 -5.18 15.98
C ARG A 70 1.70 -5.75 14.76
N LEU A 71 1.08 -4.92 13.93
CA LEU A 71 0.42 -5.38 12.69
C LEU A 71 1.47 -5.92 11.71
N TYR A 72 2.52 -5.13 11.44
CA TYR A 72 3.62 -5.56 10.58
C TYR A 72 4.30 -6.85 11.06
N ARG A 73 4.57 -6.97 12.38
CA ARG A 73 5.15 -8.19 12.97
C ARG A 73 4.24 -9.42 12.86
N GLN A 74 2.93 -9.23 12.90
CA GLN A 74 1.98 -10.33 12.74
C GLN A 74 1.91 -10.77 11.28
N THR A 75 1.87 -9.80 10.34
CA THR A 75 1.84 -10.06 8.90
C THR A 75 3.15 -10.69 8.38
N SER A 76 4.31 -10.35 8.95
CA SER A 76 5.59 -10.91 8.49
C SER A 76 5.68 -12.44 8.63
N LYS A 77 4.86 -13.03 9.50
CA LYS A 77 4.73 -14.48 9.72
C LYS A 77 3.59 -15.13 8.92
N ALA A 78 2.84 -14.35 8.13
CA ALA A 78 1.74 -14.86 7.32
C ALA A 78 2.24 -15.47 6.00
N THR A 79 1.32 -15.97 5.17
CA THR A 79 1.65 -16.49 3.85
C THR A 79 2.16 -15.38 2.91
N ALA A 80 2.83 -15.76 1.83
CA ALA A 80 3.30 -14.80 0.82
C ALA A 80 2.15 -13.99 0.20
N GLU A 81 0.99 -14.62 0.00
CA GLU A 81 -0.22 -13.99 -0.51
C GLU A 81 -0.83 -13.02 0.52
N ASP A 82 -0.91 -13.40 1.80
CA ASP A 82 -1.39 -12.52 2.86
C ASP A 82 -0.49 -11.28 3.05
N LYS A 83 0.83 -11.44 2.95
CA LYS A 83 1.78 -10.30 2.99
C LYS A 83 1.53 -9.33 1.85
N LEU A 84 1.29 -9.87 0.65
CA LEU A 84 1.00 -9.08 -0.54
C LEU A 84 -0.35 -8.36 -0.42
N ALA A 85 -1.40 -9.07 -0.01
CA ALA A 85 -2.71 -8.50 0.23
C ALA A 85 -2.68 -7.41 1.31
N PHE A 86 -1.97 -7.64 2.42
CA PHE A 86 -1.78 -6.63 3.44
C PHE A 86 -1.05 -5.40 2.90
N THR A 87 -0.01 -5.59 2.08
CA THR A 87 0.74 -4.48 1.45
C THR A 87 -0.18 -3.64 0.56
N VAL A 88 -0.96 -4.28 -0.31
CA VAL A 88 -1.95 -3.59 -1.16
C VAL A 88 -2.93 -2.77 -0.31
N GLN A 89 -3.41 -3.32 0.80
CA GLN A 89 -4.33 -2.60 1.68
C GLN A 89 -3.65 -1.40 2.37
N ILE A 90 -2.39 -1.49 2.76
CA ILE A 90 -1.65 -0.33 3.29
C ILE A 90 -1.55 0.76 2.24
N LEU A 91 -1.18 0.44 0.99
CA LEU A 91 -1.03 1.43 -0.07
C LEU A 91 -2.36 2.13 -0.37
N LYS A 92 -3.48 1.40 -0.40
CA LYS A 92 -4.83 1.97 -0.54
C LYS A 92 -5.19 2.94 0.58
N GLU A 93 -4.87 2.59 1.82
CA GLU A 93 -5.16 3.46 2.97
C GLU A 93 -4.26 4.71 2.96
N LEU A 94 -3.05 4.62 2.39
CA LEU A 94 -2.20 5.79 2.15
C LEU A 94 -2.78 6.69 1.05
N LEU A 95 -3.21 6.13 -0.08
CA LEU A 95 -3.87 6.91 -1.14
C LEU A 95 -5.09 7.66 -0.61
N ALA A 96 -5.99 6.93 0.08
CA ALA A 96 -7.19 7.52 0.69
C ALA A 96 -6.87 8.61 1.73
N LEU A 97 -5.72 8.51 2.42
CA LEU A 97 -5.32 9.55 3.37
C LEU A 97 -4.90 10.84 2.67
N PHE A 98 -4.31 10.76 1.48
CA PHE A 98 -3.87 11.93 0.69
C PHE A 98 -4.98 12.52 -0.20
N GLU A 99 -6.14 11.87 -0.30
CA GLU A 99 -7.35 12.47 -0.89
C GLU A 99 -7.91 13.61 -0.02
N GLU A 100 -7.51 13.69 1.25
CA GLU A 100 -7.89 14.77 2.17
C GLU A 100 -7.17 16.08 1.82
N ASP A 101 -7.73 17.21 2.28
CA ASP A 101 -7.21 18.55 1.99
C ASP A 101 -5.81 18.77 2.59
N HIS A 102 -4.82 18.84 1.71
CA HIS A 102 -3.41 19.10 2.00
C HIS A 102 -2.94 20.47 1.50
N SER A 103 -3.85 21.40 1.21
CA SER A 103 -3.51 22.77 0.77
C SER A 103 -2.59 23.51 1.75
N SER A 104 -2.74 23.28 3.05
CA SER A 104 -1.88 23.85 4.09
C SER A 104 -0.44 23.33 4.05
N ALA A 105 -0.18 22.17 3.44
CA ALA A 105 1.14 21.53 3.45
C ALA A 105 2.18 22.26 2.58
N SER A 106 1.75 23.19 1.71
CA SER A 106 2.62 23.94 0.79
C SER A 106 3.50 23.05 -0.11
N TRP A 107 3.14 21.77 -0.29
CA TRP A 107 3.81 20.85 -1.20
C TRP A 107 3.51 21.24 -2.65
N GLU A 108 4.48 21.02 -3.54
CA GLU A 108 4.24 21.18 -4.97
C GLU A 108 3.21 20.16 -5.46
N GLU A 109 2.12 20.64 -6.04
CA GLU A 109 0.98 19.81 -6.49
C GLU A 109 1.42 18.69 -7.45
N ASN A 110 2.26 19.00 -8.44
CA ASN A 110 2.81 18.01 -9.37
C ASN A 110 3.60 16.91 -8.65
N THR A 111 4.33 17.26 -7.60
CA THR A 111 5.10 16.28 -6.81
C THR A 111 4.16 15.37 -6.03
N VAL A 112 3.06 15.90 -5.48
CA VAL A 112 2.01 15.11 -4.82
C VAL A 112 1.31 14.19 -5.82
N GLU A 113 0.90 14.70 -6.97
CA GLU A 113 0.24 13.91 -8.01
C GLU A 113 1.14 12.77 -8.49
N ASN A 114 2.42 13.05 -8.76
CA ASN A 114 3.38 12.02 -9.17
C ASN A 114 3.58 10.95 -8.10
N PHE A 115 3.65 11.34 -6.82
CA PHE A 115 3.68 10.38 -5.72
C PHE A 115 2.45 9.46 -5.72
N LEU A 116 1.25 10.03 -5.80
CA LEU A 116 0.00 9.28 -5.80
C LEU A 116 -0.09 8.34 -6.99
N ASN A 117 0.30 8.79 -8.18
CA ASN A 117 0.34 7.97 -9.40
C ASN A 117 1.28 6.77 -9.24
N ILE A 118 2.45 6.95 -8.62
CA ILE A 118 3.38 5.84 -8.35
C ILE A 118 2.78 4.85 -7.34
N VAL A 119 2.19 5.34 -6.24
CA VAL A 119 1.58 4.47 -5.22
C VAL A 119 0.36 3.72 -5.74
N ASP A 120 -0.46 4.36 -6.58
CA ASP A 120 -1.59 3.73 -7.25
C ASP A 120 -1.13 2.64 -8.22
N LYS A 121 -0.10 2.94 -9.03
CA LYS A 121 0.51 1.94 -9.91
C LYS A 121 1.04 0.73 -9.12
N GLN A 122 1.73 0.95 -7.99
CA GLN A 122 2.15 -0.14 -7.12
C GLN A 122 0.96 -0.95 -6.62
N THR A 123 -0.14 -0.28 -6.24
CA THR A 123 -1.35 -0.91 -5.71
C THR A 123 -2.00 -1.84 -6.73
N GLU A 124 -2.26 -1.36 -7.93
CA GLU A 124 -2.95 -2.13 -8.97
C GLU A 124 -2.11 -3.31 -9.47
N GLU A 125 -0.80 -3.11 -9.61
CA GLU A 125 0.11 -4.14 -10.07
C GLU A 125 0.34 -5.24 -9.02
N LEU A 126 0.47 -4.87 -7.73
CA LEU A 126 0.51 -5.88 -6.67
C LEU A 126 -0.82 -6.61 -6.51
N ARG A 127 -1.95 -5.92 -6.69
CA ARG A 127 -3.28 -6.53 -6.64
C ARG A 127 -3.45 -7.58 -7.73
N SER A 128 -2.91 -7.35 -8.92
CA SER A 128 -2.90 -8.33 -10.02
C SER A 128 -2.21 -9.65 -9.65
N CYS A 129 -1.34 -9.63 -8.65
CA CYS A 129 -0.57 -10.78 -8.19
C CYS A 129 -1.23 -11.59 -7.07
N ILE A 130 -2.44 -11.20 -6.64
CA ILE A 130 -3.23 -11.89 -5.62
C ILE A 130 -4.31 -12.72 -6.34
N GLY A 131 -4.48 -13.98 -5.96
CA GLY A 131 -5.52 -14.82 -6.55
C GLY A 131 -6.92 -14.38 -6.11
N SER A 132 -7.95 -14.73 -6.87
CA SER A 132 -9.35 -14.43 -6.54
C SER A 132 -9.88 -15.13 -5.27
N HIS A 133 -9.04 -15.87 -4.53
CA HIS A 133 -9.44 -16.74 -3.42
C HIS A 133 -8.75 -16.34 -2.11
N SER A 134 -8.92 -15.09 -1.68
CA SER A 134 -8.63 -14.75 -0.29
C SER A 134 -9.79 -15.26 0.59
N ASN A 135 -9.67 -16.47 1.12
CA ASN A 135 -10.56 -16.91 2.19
C ASN A 135 -10.28 -16.04 3.42
N THR A 136 -11.16 -15.09 3.72
CA THR A 136 -10.97 -14.15 4.83
C THR A 136 -11.16 -14.89 6.16
N THR A 137 -10.07 -15.42 6.70
CA THR A 137 -10.05 -16.02 8.04
C THR A 137 -10.44 -14.99 9.11
N GLN A 138 -10.96 -15.45 10.26
CA GLN A 138 -11.28 -14.58 11.41
C GLN A 138 -10.06 -13.73 11.83
N LYS A 139 -8.86 -14.30 11.75
CA LYS A 139 -7.60 -13.59 12.02
C LYS A 139 -7.33 -12.50 10.97
N GLY A 140 -7.58 -12.76 9.69
CA GLY A 140 -7.50 -11.78 8.61
C GLY A 140 -8.47 -10.60 8.81
N GLN A 141 -9.72 -10.88 9.19
CA GLN A 141 -10.72 -9.85 9.51
C GLN A 141 -10.26 -8.96 10.67
N GLN A 142 -9.72 -9.57 11.74
CA GLN A 142 -9.21 -8.82 12.89
C GLN A 142 -8.04 -7.90 12.48
N LEU A 143 -7.13 -8.35 11.61
CA LEU A 143 -6.03 -7.53 11.11
C LEU A 143 -6.54 -6.38 10.24
N SER A 144 -7.54 -6.62 9.38
CA SER A 144 -8.20 -5.58 8.58
C SER A 144 -8.79 -4.48 9.46
N PHE A 145 -9.64 -4.87 10.40
CA PHE A 145 -10.28 -3.93 11.33
C PHE A 145 -9.26 -3.09 12.11
N ARG A 146 -8.16 -3.71 12.57
CA ARG A 146 -7.10 -2.98 13.28
C ARG A 146 -6.35 -1.99 12.39
N ARG A 147 -6.11 -2.33 11.12
CA ARG A 147 -5.51 -1.43 10.13
C ARG A 147 -6.43 -0.24 9.86
N GLU A 148 -7.69 -0.49 9.53
CA GLU A 148 -8.68 0.57 9.26
C GLU A 148 -8.82 1.50 10.47
N LYS A 149 -8.90 0.94 11.68
CA LYS A 149 -8.94 1.73 12.91
C LYS A 149 -7.68 2.57 13.11
N TYR A 150 -6.52 2.08 12.70
CA TYR A 150 -5.27 2.82 12.77
C TYR A 150 -5.26 4.01 11.80
N PHE A 151 -5.63 3.83 10.53
CA PHE A 151 -5.69 4.94 9.57
C PHE A 151 -6.78 5.96 9.92
N LYS A 152 -7.95 5.51 10.39
CA LYS A 152 -8.97 6.41 10.97
C LYS A 152 -8.44 7.22 12.15
N ARG A 153 -7.51 6.68 12.94
CA ARG A 153 -6.86 7.45 14.02
C ARG A 153 -5.86 8.46 13.47
N LEU A 154 -5.12 8.15 12.41
CA LEU A 154 -4.25 9.14 11.75
C LEU A 154 -5.08 10.32 11.26
N LEU A 155 -6.13 10.04 10.49
CA LEU A 155 -7.05 11.07 10.00
C LEU A 155 -7.63 11.91 11.14
N ASN A 156 -8.27 11.27 12.13
CA ASN A 156 -9.02 12.01 13.14
C ASN A 156 -8.10 12.70 14.18
N LYS A 157 -7.01 12.05 14.60
CA LYS A 157 -6.17 12.53 15.71
C LYS A 157 -4.97 13.35 15.26
N ILE A 158 -4.52 13.21 14.02
CA ILE A 158 -3.41 14.00 13.47
C ILE A 158 -3.96 15.07 12.53
N LEU A 159 -4.69 14.72 11.48
CA LEU A 159 -5.15 15.74 10.52
C LEU A 159 -6.29 16.60 11.11
N LYS A 160 -7.46 16.01 11.40
CA LYS A 160 -8.65 16.77 11.82
C LYS A 160 -8.46 17.55 13.12
N LYS A 161 -7.86 16.91 14.15
CA LYS A 161 -7.63 17.56 15.44
C LYS A 161 -6.69 18.77 15.35
N ASN A 162 -5.76 18.77 14.40
CA ASN A 162 -4.82 19.87 14.19
C ASN A 162 -5.20 20.73 12.99
N GLY A 163 -6.47 20.70 12.57
CA GLY A 163 -7.00 21.58 11.53
C GLY A 163 -6.30 21.42 10.17
N TYR A 164 -5.82 20.22 9.84
CA TYR A 164 -5.07 19.96 8.61
C TYR A 164 -3.84 20.89 8.43
N SER A 165 -3.18 21.27 9.53
CA SER A 165 -2.02 22.17 9.48
C SER A 165 -0.85 21.57 8.68
N ALA A 166 0.08 22.43 8.26
CA ALA A 166 1.29 22.02 7.57
C ALA A 166 2.09 20.98 8.37
N GLU A 167 2.20 21.17 9.68
CA GLU A 167 2.93 20.26 10.57
C GLU A 167 2.22 18.91 10.71
N ALA A 168 0.88 18.89 10.63
CA ALA A 168 0.10 17.65 10.68
C ALA A 168 0.34 16.82 9.42
N TRP A 169 0.42 17.49 8.27
CA TRP A 169 0.76 16.86 7.00
C TRP A 169 2.21 16.40 6.94
N GLU A 170 3.17 17.18 7.45
CA GLU A 170 4.55 16.71 7.62
C GLU A 170 4.63 15.47 8.52
N LYS A 171 3.78 15.38 9.54
CA LYS A 171 3.69 14.17 10.36
C LYS A 171 3.15 12.98 9.57
N ILE A 172 2.11 13.17 8.77
CA ILE A 172 1.56 12.14 7.88
C ILE A 172 2.61 11.71 6.85
N ARG A 173 3.32 12.63 6.20
CA ARG A 173 4.40 12.35 5.24
C ARG A 173 5.47 11.43 5.83
N ASN A 174 5.94 11.72 7.04
CA ASN A 174 6.90 10.88 7.76
C ASN A 174 6.34 9.48 8.10
N ILE A 175 5.06 9.39 8.50
CA ILE A 175 4.39 8.10 8.77
C ILE A 175 4.24 7.28 7.48
N THR A 176 3.88 7.93 6.37
CA THR A 176 3.80 7.34 5.02
C THR A 176 5.16 6.78 4.61
N GLN A 177 6.24 7.54 4.81
CA GLN A 177 7.61 7.07 4.55
C GLN A 177 7.93 5.79 5.35
N ALA A 178 7.54 5.74 6.63
CA ALA A 178 7.71 4.55 7.46
C ALA A 178 6.88 3.36 6.95
N HIS A 179 5.65 3.59 6.48
CA HIS A 179 4.82 2.54 5.88
C HIS A 179 5.43 1.97 4.61
N LEU A 180 5.88 2.81 3.68
CA LEU A 180 6.52 2.37 2.43
C LEU A 180 7.79 1.54 2.69
N ARG A 181 8.60 1.93 3.68
CA ARG A 181 9.78 1.14 4.10
C ARG A 181 9.38 -0.22 4.68
N GLN A 182 8.31 -0.29 5.46
CA GLN A 182 7.83 -1.55 6.02
C GLN A 182 7.17 -2.45 4.97
N CYS A 183 6.48 -1.88 3.97
CA CYS A 183 5.97 -2.61 2.82
C CYS A 183 7.10 -3.26 2.01
N GLU A 184 8.18 -2.53 1.72
CA GLU A 184 9.40 -3.09 1.10
C GLU A 184 10.00 -4.23 1.91
N PHE A 185 10.08 -4.08 3.23
CA PHE A 185 10.54 -5.15 4.11
C PHE A 185 9.63 -6.39 4.04
N LEU A 186 8.31 -6.22 4.06
CA LEU A 186 7.37 -7.33 3.96
C LEU A 186 7.46 -8.07 2.63
N ILE A 187 7.60 -7.33 1.52
CA ILE A 187 7.72 -7.90 0.18
C ILE A 187 9.09 -8.57 -0.03
N SER A 188 10.17 -8.03 0.51
CA SER A 188 11.50 -8.65 0.41
C SER A 188 11.59 -9.98 1.18
N LEU A 189 10.98 -10.08 2.38
CA LEU A 189 10.90 -11.33 3.14
C LEU A 189 10.22 -12.49 2.39
N ARG A 190 9.41 -12.18 1.39
CA ARG A 190 8.80 -13.19 0.53
C ARG A 190 9.79 -13.78 -0.46
N THR A 191 10.73 -12.98 -0.97
CA THR A 191 11.67 -13.38 -2.02
C THR A 191 12.84 -14.25 -1.54
N ALA A 192 12.93 -14.51 -0.22
CA ALA A 192 14.03 -15.24 0.41
C ALA A 192 13.82 -16.76 0.51
N HIS A 193 12.82 -17.32 -0.17
CA HIS A 193 12.53 -18.76 -0.21
C HIS A 193 12.65 -19.30 -1.64
#